data_AF-A0A0N4VAY4-F1
#
_entry.id   AF-A0A0N4VAY4-F1
#
_cell.length_a   1.000
_cell.length_b   1.000
_cell.length_c   1.000
_cell.angle_alpha   90.00
_cell.angle_beta   90.00
_cell.angle_gamma   90.00
#
_symmetry.space_group_name_H-M   'P 1'
#
loop_
_entity.id
_entity.type
_entity.pdbx_description
1 polymer ?
#
loop_
_entity_poly.entity_id
_entity_poly.type
_entity_poly.pdbx_seq_one_letter_code
_entity_poly.pdbx_strand_id
1 'polypeptide(L)'
;MTHQLIASSFVQHFRKVQRIFDNIKHAIKDMIEPTNSNSTGIRKEMVRNILRKVEALRLKIEWPSPPKDKQLDKRYKNIKIRKSKYLLRTVSQLSKLSRADNVEEVLKNIIEIPWSLLTQPFLNRKGPIALNYGALGQIIGHESAHVVADIINIPAAALLLKRISACLVEQYSEFCPLKGKGLEMQCLNGTRTLIENIADNIGLLAAYSAYRKDLGREKDPELPEDLFGKMTKDQLFFLGYAQMFCEPQPNNNSTLRQLQQDNHSPLKYRLIGSVKNCPMFYKAFQCPSQRRCFSKSP
;
A
#
# COMPACT_ATOMS: atom_id res chain seq x y z
N MET A 1 34.48 -13.16 9.70
CA MET A 1 33.45 -12.71 10.67
C MET A 1 32.40 -11.76 10.06
N THR A 2 32.72 -10.92 9.08
CA THR A 2 31.80 -9.95 8.46
C THR A 2 30.67 -10.56 7.60
N HIS A 3 30.94 -11.61 6.81
CA HIS A 3 29.91 -12.24 5.96
C HIS A 3 28.80 -12.97 6.76
N GLN A 4 29.12 -13.61 7.88
CA GLN A 4 28.14 -14.30 8.72
C GLN A 4 27.21 -13.33 9.46
N LEU A 5 27.74 -12.19 9.91
CA LEU A 5 26.93 -11.14 10.57
C LEU A 5 25.95 -10.48 9.60
N ILE A 6 26.38 -10.19 8.36
CA ILE A 6 25.52 -9.66 7.30
C ILE A 6 24.38 -10.64 7.00
N ALA A 7 24.70 -11.95 6.82
CA ALA A 7 23.70 -12.99 6.59
C ALA A 7 22.69 -13.12 7.75
N SER A 8 23.13 -13.08 9.01
CA SER A 8 22.25 -13.20 10.17
C SER A 8 21.27 -12.02 10.32
N SER A 9 21.74 -10.79 10.08
CA SER A 9 20.92 -9.57 10.15
C SER A 9 19.93 -9.47 8.98
N PHE A 10 20.30 -10.02 7.83
CA PHE A 10 19.47 -10.08 6.63
C PHE A 10 18.33 -11.10 6.80
N VAL A 11 18.63 -12.28 7.33
CA VAL A 11 17.62 -13.31 7.63
C VAL A 11 16.58 -12.79 8.65
N GLN A 12 17.01 -12.02 9.65
CA GLN A 12 16.09 -11.39 10.60
C GLN A 12 15.18 -10.34 9.94
N HIS A 13 15.71 -9.53 9.01
CA HIS A 13 14.89 -8.58 8.24
C HIS A 13 13.82 -9.31 7.44
N PHE A 14 14.21 -10.35 6.69
CA PHE A 14 13.29 -11.13 5.88
C PHE A 14 12.18 -11.75 6.74
N ARG A 15 12.53 -12.35 7.89
CA ARG A 15 11.55 -12.94 8.82
C ARG A 15 10.54 -11.93 9.34
N LYS A 16 10.97 -10.71 9.68
CA LYS A 16 10.06 -9.65 10.15
C LYS A 16 9.10 -9.21 9.04
N VAL A 17 9.58 -9.02 7.82
CA VAL A 17 8.74 -8.66 6.67
C VAL A 17 7.77 -9.78 6.32
N GLN A 18 8.26 -11.03 6.27
CA GLN A 18 7.42 -12.21 6.02
C GLN A 18 6.31 -12.33 7.07
N ARG A 19 6.62 -12.12 8.36
CA ARG A 19 5.61 -12.12 9.43
C ARG A 19 4.57 -11.02 9.26
N ILE A 20 4.99 -9.79 8.90
CA ILE A 20 4.07 -8.69 8.62
C ILE A 20 3.13 -9.09 7.48
N PHE A 21 3.67 -9.62 6.37
CA PHE A 21 2.89 -10.11 5.24
C PHE A 21 1.91 -11.23 5.64
N ASP A 22 2.37 -12.24 6.37
CA ASP A 22 1.50 -13.35 6.80
C ASP A 22 0.37 -12.86 7.70
N ASN A 23 0.64 -11.94 8.64
CA ASN A 23 -0.37 -11.37 9.52
C ASN A 23 -1.40 -10.53 8.73
N ILE A 24 -0.96 -9.76 7.72
CA ILE A 24 -1.85 -8.99 6.85
C ILE A 24 -2.71 -9.89 5.98
N LYS A 25 -2.13 -10.93 5.39
CA LYS A 25 -2.84 -11.93 4.60
C LYS A 25 -3.96 -12.59 5.42
N HIS A 26 -3.67 -12.96 6.68
CA HIS A 26 -4.69 -13.45 7.60
C HIS A 26 -5.75 -12.39 7.91
N ALA A 27 -5.35 -11.14 8.18
CA ALA A 27 -6.30 -10.06 8.44
C ALA A 27 -7.26 -9.83 7.26
N ILE A 28 -6.77 -9.88 6.01
CA ILE A 28 -7.62 -9.75 4.81
C ILE A 28 -8.58 -10.94 4.70
N LYS A 29 -8.14 -12.17 5.00
CA LYS A 29 -9.03 -13.33 5.03
C LYS A 29 -10.16 -13.15 6.04
N ASP A 30 -9.85 -12.75 7.26
CA ASP A 30 -10.85 -12.51 8.32
C ASP A 30 -11.89 -11.46 7.90
N MET A 31 -11.48 -10.44 7.13
CA MET A 31 -12.38 -9.40 6.60
C MET A 31 -13.35 -9.93 5.53
N ILE A 32 -12.95 -10.98 4.82
CA ILE A 32 -13.72 -11.57 3.71
C ILE A 32 -14.60 -12.72 4.20
N GLU A 33 -14.19 -13.42 5.26
CA GLU A 33 -14.91 -14.57 5.79
C GLU A 33 -16.35 -14.19 6.20
N PRO A 34 -17.35 -14.98 5.80
CA PRO A 34 -18.74 -14.62 6.01
C PRO A 34 -19.10 -14.71 7.49
N THR A 35 -19.39 -13.57 8.11
CA THR A 35 -19.95 -13.48 9.46
C THR A 35 -21.40 -13.98 9.55
N ASN A 36 -22.04 -14.40 8.45
CA ASN A 36 -23.43 -14.91 8.44
C ASN A 36 -23.70 -16.00 7.39
N SER A 37 -24.41 -17.06 7.80
CA SER A 37 -24.75 -18.27 7.03
C SER A 37 -25.77 -18.06 5.89
N ASN A 38 -26.44 -16.91 5.83
CA ASN A 38 -27.58 -16.60 4.94
C ASN A 38 -27.23 -16.02 3.55
N SER A 39 -25.98 -16.10 3.09
CA SER A 39 -25.62 -15.60 1.74
C SER A 39 -26.06 -16.54 0.61
N THR A 40 -26.48 -15.98 -0.53
CA THR A 40 -26.85 -16.73 -1.76
C THR A 40 -25.68 -17.54 -2.32
N GLY A 41 -25.96 -18.57 -3.13
CA GLY A 41 -24.94 -19.48 -3.71
C GLY A 41 -23.84 -18.76 -4.49
N ILE A 42 -24.23 -17.80 -5.35
CA ILE A 42 -23.30 -16.99 -6.16
C ILE A 42 -22.35 -16.18 -5.25
N ARG A 43 -22.86 -15.58 -4.18
CA ARG A 43 -22.03 -14.83 -3.21
C ARG A 43 -21.06 -15.75 -2.47
N LYS A 44 -21.49 -16.96 -2.08
CA LYS A 44 -20.63 -17.95 -1.43
C LYS A 44 -19.50 -18.44 -2.35
N GLU A 45 -19.77 -18.62 -3.63
CA GLU A 45 -18.75 -19.03 -4.61
C GLU A 45 -17.73 -17.92 -4.86
N MET A 46 -18.20 -16.70 -5.07
CA MET A 46 -17.33 -15.53 -5.22
C MET A 46 -16.41 -15.38 -4.01
N VAL A 47 -16.94 -15.35 -2.79
CA VAL A 47 -16.13 -15.27 -1.55
C VAL A 47 -15.08 -16.37 -1.49
N ARG A 48 -15.43 -17.63 -1.83
CA ARG A 48 -14.47 -18.74 -1.89
C ARG A 48 -13.35 -18.49 -2.93
N ASN A 49 -13.68 -17.95 -4.10
CA ASN A 49 -12.67 -17.64 -5.12
C ASN A 49 -11.71 -16.54 -4.66
N ILE A 50 -12.21 -15.51 -3.97
CA ILE A 50 -11.38 -14.45 -3.38
C ILE A 50 -10.45 -15.04 -2.33
N LEU A 51 -10.99 -15.83 -1.39
CA LEU A 51 -10.19 -16.47 -0.36
C LEU A 51 -9.09 -17.36 -0.94
N ARG A 52 -9.38 -18.11 -2.02
CA ARG A 52 -8.34 -18.89 -2.74
C ARG A 52 -7.26 -18.00 -3.34
N LYS A 53 -7.62 -16.85 -3.92
CA LYS A 53 -6.63 -15.91 -4.46
C LYS A 53 -5.77 -15.29 -3.36
N VAL A 54 -6.39 -14.86 -2.25
CA VAL A 54 -5.66 -14.34 -1.09
C VAL A 54 -4.73 -15.42 -0.52
N GLU A 55 -5.18 -16.67 -0.41
CA GLU A 55 -4.34 -17.80 0.03
C GLU A 55 -3.18 -18.08 -0.93
N ALA A 56 -3.35 -17.83 -2.22
CA ALA A 56 -2.30 -18.00 -3.22
C ALA A 56 -1.27 -16.86 -3.24
N LEU A 57 -1.51 -15.74 -2.55
CA LEU A 57 -0.57 -14.63 -2.47
C LEU A 57 0.78 -15.08 -1.89
N ARG A 58 1.85 -14.65 -2.55
CA ARG A 58 3.23 -14.87 -2.14
C ARG A 58 3.98 -13.55 -2.06
N LEU A 59 4.82 -13.40 -1.05
CA LEU A 59 5.74 -12.28 -0.95
C LEU A 59 7.04 -12.60 -1.70
N LYS A 60 7.48 -11.68 -2.55
CA LYS A 60 8.83 -11.68 -3.12
C LYS A 60 9.51 -10.37 -2.73
N ILE A 61 10.59 -10.48 -1.97
CA ILE A 61 11.45 -9.32 -1.71
C ILE A 61 12.43 -9.21 -2.87
N GLU A 62 12.38 -8.12 -3.61
CA GLU A 62 13.32 -7.87 -4.70
C GLU A 62 14.68 -7.52 -4.11
N TRP A 63 15.52 -8.54 -3.98
CA TRP A 63 16.94 -8.37 -3.75
C TRP A 63 17.62 -8.22 -5.11
N PRO A 64 18.51 -7.24 -5.31
CA PRO A 64 19.53 -7.38 -6.33
C PRO A 64 20.44 -8.51 -5.86
N SER A 65 20.05 -9.77 -6.12
CA SER A 65 21.05 -10.83 -6.17
C SER A 65 22.09 -10.29 -7.13
N PRO A 66 23.37 -10.12 -6.73
CA PRO A 66 24.40 -9.71 -7.67
C PRO A 66 24.24 -10.71 -8.81
N PRO A 67 23.79 -10.28 -9.99
CA PRO A 67 23.44 -11.25 -11.00
C PRO A 67 24.73 -12.00 -11.27
N LYS A 68 24.66 -13.32 -11.48
CA LYS A 68 25.86 -14.06 -11.90
C LYS A 68 26.43 -13.29 -13.09
N ASP A 69 27.62 -12.69 -12.97
CA ASP A 69 28.12 -11.65 -13.89
C ASP A 69 27.88 -12.00 -15.38
N LYS A 70 28.08 -13.28 -15.71
CA LYS A 70 27.85 -13.85 -17.05
C LYS A 70 26.43 -13.66 -17.60
N GLN A 71 25.39 -13.65 -16.77
CA GLN A 71 24.00 -13.42 -17.20
C GLN A 71 23.72 -11.95 -17.50
N LEU A 72 24.28 -11.01 -16.72
CA LEU A 72 24.20 -9.58 -17.04
C LEU A 72 24.99 -9.27 -18.29
N ASP A 73 26.21 -9.78 -18.37
CA ASP A 73 27.07 -9.62 -19.55
C ASP A 73 26.37 -10.17 -20.79
N LYS A 74 25.69 -11.32 -20.69
CA LYS A 74 24.86 -11.85 -21.78
C LYS A 74 23.68 -10.94 -22.10
N ARG A 75 22.94 -10.46 -21.09
CA ARG A 75 21.77 -9.58 -21.26
C ARG A 75 22.14 -8.25 -21.92
N TYR A 76 23.32 -7.72 -21.58
CA TYR A 76 23.80 -6.42 -22.03
C TYR A 76 24.93 -6.50 -23.06
N LYS A 77 25.25 -7.69 -23.58
CA LYS A 77 26.35 -7.95 -24.54
C LYS A 77 26.34 -7.00 -25.74
N ASN A 78 25.15 -6.60 -26.18
CA ASN A 78 24.95 -5.76 -27.36
C ASN A 78 24.85 -4.26 -27.01
N ILE A 79 24.92 -3.89 -25.73
CA ILE A 79 24.94 -2.49 -25.29
C ILE A 79 26.39 -1.97 -25.27
N LYS A 80 26.82 -1.34 -26.36
CA LYS A 80 28.11 -0.63 -26.42
C LYS A 80 27.95 0.81 -25.91
N ILE A 81 28.48 1.16 -24.73
CA ILE A 81 28.39 2.53 -24.19
C ILE A 81 29.43 3.43 -24.88
N ARG A 82 29.00 4.54 -25.49
CA ARG A 82 29.89 5.59 -26.02
C ARG A 82 29.63 6.88 -25.25
N LYS A 83 30.63 7.37 -24.51
CA LYS A 83 30.51 8.57 -23.64
C LYS A 83 29.98 9.80 -24.40
N SER A 84 30.33 9.96 -25.69
CA SER A 84 29.91 11.08 -26.54
C SER A 84 28.47 11.03 -27.05
N LYS A 85 27.72 9.93 -26.85
CA LYS A 85 26.32 9.77 -27.29
C LYS A 85 25.34 9.60 -26.12
N TYR A 86 25.73 10.07 -24.93
CA TYR A 86 24.96 9.93 -23.70
C TYR A 86 23.53 10.49 -23.86
N LEU A 87 23.40 11.73 -24.36
CA LEU A 87 22.10 12.40 -24.55
C LEU A 87 21.14 11.66 -25.50
N LEU A 88 21.64 11.18 -26.64
CA LEU A 88 20.83 10.45 -27.63
C LEU A 88 20.30 9.11 -27.10
N ARG A 89 21.05 8.45 -26.20
CA ARG A 89 20.60 7.20 -25.57
C ARG A 89 19.68 7.43 -24.39
N THR A 90 19.89 8.47 -23.60
CA THR A 90 18.96 8.83 -22.51
C THR A 90 17.57 9.05 -23.07
N VAL A 91 17.43 9.77 -24.19
CA VAL A 91 16.14 9.97 -24.88
C VAL A 91 15.54 8.66 -25.43
N SER A 92 16.35 7.76 -25.98
CA SER A 92 15.91 6.45 -26.51
C SER A 92 15.60 5.40 -25.42
N GLN A 93 16.18 5.52 -24.24
CA GLN A 93 15.96 4.62 -23.10
C GLN A 93 14.80 5.12 -22.24
N LEU A 94 14.64 6.44 -22.08
CA LEU A 94 13.50 7.06 -21.39
C LEU A 94 12.18 6.76 -22.08
N SER A 95 12.15 6.65 -23.41
CA SER A 95 10.95 6.19 -24.14
C SER A 95 10.58 4.72 -23.88
N LYS A 96 11.49 3.92 -23.31
CA LYS A 96 11.27 2.52 -22.90
C LYS A 96 11.06 2.36 -21.40
N LEU A 97 11.47 3.35 -20.60
CA LEU A 97 11.38 3.36 -19.13
C LEU A 97 10.09 3.99 -18.59
N SER A 98 9.16 4.41 -19.44
CA SER A 98 7.83 4.90 -19.04
C SER A 98 6.89 3.82 -18.46
N ARG A 99 7.44 2.70 -18.00
CA ARG A 99 6.73 1.58 -17.35
C ARG A 99 7.38 1.18 -16.02
N ALA A 100 7.89 2.16 -15.28
CA ALA A 100 8.44 1.96 -13.94
C ALA A 100 7.47 2.38 -12.83
N ASP A 101 6.20 2.60 -13.16
CA ASP A 101 5.11 2.63 -12.21
C ASP A 101 4.29 1.37 -12.51
N ASN A 102 4.35 0.39 -11.62
CA ASN A 102 3.40 -0.69 -11.37
C ASN A 102 4.14 -1.79 -10.60
N VAL A 103 3.89 -1.86 -9.29
CA VAL A 103 4.21 -3.03 -8.44
C VAL A 103 3.19 -4.16 -8.69
N GLU A 104 2.28 -4.00 -9.66
CA GLU A 104 1.23 -4.95 -9.95
C GLU A 104 1.59 -5.88 -11.13
N GLU A 105 2.20 -7.02 -10.83
CA GLU A 105 2.12 -8.18 -11.72
C GLU A 105 0.91 -9.04 -11.31
N VAL A 106 -0.30 -8.48 -11.52
CA VAL A 106 -1.64 -9.08 -11.27
C VAL A 106 -1.76 -10.53 -11.77
N LEU A 107 -0.92 -10.93 -12.73
CA LEU A 107 -0.92 -12.26 -13.33
C LEU A 107 -0.20 -13.35 -12.51
N LYS A 108 0.61 -13.00 -11.49
CA LYS A 108 1.42 -14.00 -10.74
C LYS A 108 1.00 -14.25 -9.29
N ASN A 109 0.05 -13.49 -8.73
CA ASN A 109 -0.26 -13.49 -7.28
C ASN A 109 1.00 -13.29 -6.41
N ILE A 110 1.93 -12.48 -6.88
CA ILE A 110 3.17 -12.15 -6.18
C ILE A 110 3.11 -10.67 -5.80
N ILE A 111 3.35 -10.39 -4.53
CA ILE A 111 3.58 -9.04 -4.03
C ILE A 111 5.09 -8.81 -4.02
N GLU A 112 5.54 -7.88 -4.84
CA GLU A 112 6.96 -7.54 -4.96
C GLU A 112 7.29 -6.34 -4.08
N ILE A 113 8.13 -6.54 -3.07
CA ILE A 113 8.61 -5.44 -2.22
C ILE A 113 10.06 -5.15 -2.59
N PRO A 114 10.37 -3.99 -3.19
CA PRO A 114 11.74 -3.55 -3.42
C PRO A 114 12.55 -3.54 -2.13
N TRP A 115 13.79 -4.03 -2.18
CA TRP A 115 14.71 -3.95 -1.03
C TRP A 115 14.87 -2.52 -0.51
N SER A 116 14.75 -1.51 -1.37
CA SER A 116 14.81 -0.09 -0.99
C SER A 116 13.71 0.34 -0.01
N LEU A 117 12.61 -0.42 0.10
CA LEU A 117 11.56 -0.18 1.10
C LEU A 117 11.84 -0.86 2.44
N LEU A 118 12.90 -1.68 2.56
CA LEU A 118 13.26 -2.36 3.81
C LEU A 118 14.21 -1.54 4.69
N THR A 119 14.03 -0.22 4.67
CA THR A 119 14.76 0.77 5.45
C THR A 119 13.81 1.86 5.95
N GLN A 120 14.29 2.75 6.82
CA GLN A 120 13.50 3.89 7.28
C GLN A 120 13.14 4.82 6.10
N PRO A 121 11.95 5.44 6.10
CA PRO A 121 10.94 5.42 7.17
C PRO A 121 10.02 4.18 7.16
N PHE A 122 10.08 3.33 6.14
CA PHE A 122 9.15 2.22 5.93
C PHE A 122 9.34 1.06 6.91
N LEU A 123 10.59 0.71 7.21
CA LEU A 123 10.94 -0.37 8.14
C LEU A 123 12.12 0.04 9.03
N ASN A 124 11.87 0.09 10.34
CA ASN A 124 12.90 0.16 11.36
C ASN A 124 12.97 -1.16 12.12
N ARG A 125 14.04 -1.93 11.90
CA ARG A 125 14.28 -3.22 12.54
C ARG A 125 14.13 -3.17 14.07
N LYS A 126 14.72 -2.15 14.69
CA LYS A 126 14.74 -1.94 16.14
C LYS A 126 13.65 -0.97 16.60
N GLY A 127 12.84 -0.46 15.67
CA GLY A 127 11.78 0.48 15.96
C GLY A 127 10.52 -0.20 16.47
N PRO A 128 9.59 0.59 17.03
CA PRO A 128 8.29 0.09 17.45
C PRO A 128 7.58 -0.66 16.33
N ILE A 129 6.92 -1.76 16.68
CA ILE A 129 6.15 -2.53 15.70
C ILE A 129 5.02 -1.67 15.09
N ALA A 130 4.47 -0.73 15.86
CA ALA A 130 3.40 0.16 15.43
C ALA A 130 3.81 0.97 14.19
N LEU A 131 5.02 1.56 14.19
CA LEU A 131 5.54 2.32 13.04
C LEU A 131 5.77 1.42 11.83
N ASN A 132 6.32 0.22 12.03
CA ASN A 132 6.58 -0.73 10.93
C ASN A 132 5.29 -1.21 10.27
N TYR A 133 4.24 -1.48 11.05
CA TYR A 133 2.94 -1.86 10.51
C TYR A 133 2.19 -0.69 9.88
N GLY A 134 2.29 0.51 10.47
CA GLY A 134 1.71 1.72 9.90
C GLY A 134 2.34 2.06 8.56
N ALA A 135 3.66 1.88 8.44
CA ALA A 135 4.40 2.15 7.23
C ALA A 135 4.44 0.93 6.27
N LEU A 136 5.48 0.10 6.33
CA LEU A 136 5.61 -1.07 5.44
C LEU A 136 4.39 -2.01 5.48
N GLY A 137 3.79 -2.19 6.65
CA GLY A 137 2.57 -3.00 6.77
C GLY A 137 1.41 -2.47 5.93
N GLN A 138 1.21 -1.14 5.84
CA GLN A 138 0.19 -0.61 4.94
C GLN A 138 0.55 -0.80 3.47
N ILE A 139 1.82 -0.66 3.08
CA ILE A 139 2.24 -0.94 1.70
C ILE A 139 1.91 -2.39 1.34
N ILE A 140 2.31 -3.35 2.18
CA ILE A 140 2.00 -4.77 1.97
C ILE A 140 0.48 -5.01 1.97
N GLY A 141 -0.26 -4.31 2.83
CA GLY A 141 -1.72 -4.36 2.88
C GLY A 141 -2.38 -3.85 1.61
N HIS A 142 -1.89 -2.73 1.06
CA HIS A 142 -2.35 -2.14 -0.19
C HIS A 142 -2.12 -3.12 -1.36
N GLU A 143 -0.89 -3.63 -1.51
CA GLU A 143 -0.56 -4.61 -2.55
C GLU A 143 -1.41 -5.89 -2.42
N SER A 144 -1.66 -6.35 -1.19
CA SER A 144 -2.49 -7.53 -0.94
C SER A 144 -3.97 -7.27 -1.23
N ALA A 145 -4.43 -6.03 -1.05
CA ALA A 145 -5.81 -5.63 -1.23
C ALA A 145 -6.21 -5.51 -2.71
N HIS A 146 -5.26 -5.39 -3.65
CA HIS A 146 -5.57 -5.42 -5.09
C HIS A 146 -6.32 -6.69 -5.51
N VAL A 147 -5.99 -7.85 -4.91
CA VAL A 147 -6.73 -9.11 -5.12
C VAL A 147 -8.24 -8.96 -4.84
N VAL A 148 -8.60 -8.08 -3.90
CA VAL A 148 -9.98 -7.76 -3.56
C VAL A 148 -10.52 -6.61 -4.41
N ALA A 149 -9.72 -5.57 -4.64
CA ALA A 149 -10.11 -4.40 -5.42
C ALA A 149 -10.42 -4.74 -6.88
N ASP A 150 -9.63 -5.61 -7.51
CA ASP A 150 -9.79 -6.04 -8.91
C ASP A 150 -11.14 -6.67 -9.22
N ILE A 151 -11.80 -7.20 -8.19
CA ILE A 151 -13.07 -7.90 -8.35
C ILE A 151 -14.19 -6.95 -8.77
N ILE A 152 -14.03 -5.64 -8.59
CA ILE A 152 -15.00 -4.66 -9.11
C ILE A 152 -15.12 -4.72 -10.65
N ASN A 153 -14.10 -5.22 -11.34
CA ASN A 153 -14.12 -5.41 -12.79
C ASN A 153 -14.91 -6.66 -13.23
N ILE A 154 -15.36 -7.47 -12.28
CA ILE A 154 -16.19 -8.66 -12.54
C ILE A 154 -17.66 -8.28 -12.29
N PRO A 155 -18.54 -8.22 -13.32
CA PRO A 155 -19.89 -7.67 -13.20
C PRO A 155 -20.76 -8.29 -12.09
N ALA A 156 -20.73 -9.62 -11.94
CA ALA A 156 -21.48 -10.33 -10.89
C ALA A 156 -20.98 -9.99 -9.48
N ALA A 157 -19.73 -9.55 -9.38
CA ALA A 157 -18.99 -9.35 -8.15
C ALA A 157 -18.96 -7.88 -7.72
N ALA A 158 -18.99 -6.97 -8.69
CA ALA A 158 -19.22 -5.54 -8.52
C ALA A 158 -20.45 -5.25 -7.66
N LEU A 159 -21.51 -6.08 -7.75
CA LEU A 159 -22.71 -5.98 -6.91
C LEU A 159 -22.42 -6.06 -5.41
N LEU A 160 -21.40 -6.83 -4.98
CA LEU A 160 -21.03 -6.99 -3.57
C LEU A 160 -20.37 -5.72 -3.01
N LEU A 161 -19.53 -5.07 -3.82
CA LEU A 161 -18.80 -3.86 -3.45
C LEU A 161 -19.51 -2.58 -3.88
N LYS A 162 -20.60 -2.66 -4.66
CA LYS A 162 -21.28 -1.53 -5.30
C LYS A 162 -21.53 -0.35 -4.36
N ARG A 163 -21.99 -0.62 -3.13
CA ARG A 163 -22.25 0.42 -2.13
C ARG A 163 -20.96 1.10 -1.65
N ILE A 164 -19.92 0.32 -1.38
CA ILE A 164 -18.61 0.84 -0.96
C ILE A 164 -17.99 1.62 -2.11
N SER A 165 -18.00 1.05 -3.33
CA SER A 165 -17.48 1.70 -4.53
C SER A 165 -18.18 3.03 -4.81
N ALA A 166 -19.51 3.06 -4.82
CA ALA A 166 -20.27 4.30 -5.04
C ALA A 166 -19.94 5.37 -3.98
N CYS A 167 -19.85 4.98 -2.71
CA CYS A 167 -19.47 5.90 -1.64
C CYS A 167 -18.04 6.42 -1.80
N LEU A 168 -17.07 5.57 -2.16
CA LEU A 168 -15.69 6.00 -2.38
C LEU A 168 -15.56 6.90 -3.61
N VAL A 169 -16.29 6.62 -4.69
CA VAL A 169 -16.35 7.52 -5.86
C VAL A 169 -16.85 8.90 -5.44
N GLU A 170 -17.97 8.96 -4.71
CA GLU A 170 -18.52 10.22 -4.19
C GLU A 170 -17.51 10.94 -3.29
N GLN A 171 -16.99 10.25 -2.27
CA GLN A 171 -16.04 10.80 -1.30
C GLN A 171 -14.80 11.38 -1.97
N TYR A 172 -14.14 10.64 -2.87
CA TYR A 172 -12.90 11.11 -3.47
C TYR A 172 -13.13 12.19 -4.51
N SER A 173 -14.31 12.24 -5.13
CA SER A 173 -14.65 13.31 -6.09
C SER A 173 -14.86 14.68 -5.44
N GLU A 174 -15.02 14.74 -4.11
CA GLU A 174 -15.09 16.00 -3.34
C GLU A 174 -13.71 16.66 -3.14
N PHE A 175 -12.62 15.95 -3.43
CA PHE A 175 -11.27 16.46 -3.22
C PHE A 175 -10.80 17.30 -4.42
N CYS A 176 -10.68 18.62 -4.21
CA CYS A 176 -10.30 19.58 -5.26
C CYS A 176 -8.99 20.32 -4.94
N PRO A 177 -7.81 19.75 -5.25
CA PRO A 177 -6.51 20.36 -4.91
C PRO A 177 -6.22 21.67 -5.64
N LEU A 178 -6.85 21.90 -6.80
CA LEU A 178 -6.68 23.12 -7.59
C LEU A 178 -7.91 24.02 -7.46
N LYS A 179 -8.19 24.48 -6.24
CA LYS A 179 -9.24 25.48 -5.94
C LYS A 179 -8.62 26.83 -5.61
N GLY A 180 -9.19 27.92 -6.14
CA GLY A 180 -8.89 29.29 -5.67
C GLY A 180 -7.54 29.88 -6.12
N LYS A 181 -6.94 29.39 -7.22
CA LYS A 181 -5.66 29.89 -7.75
C LYS A 181 -5.76 30.53 -9.15
N GLY A 182 -6.91 31.12 -9.49
CA GLY A 182 -7.17 31.64 -10.85
C GLY A 182 -7.30 30.55 -11.93
N LEU A 183 -7.41 29.29 -11.50
CA LEU A 183 -7.65 28.12 -12.36
C LEU A 183 -9.08 27.62 -12.15
N GLU A 184 -9.63 27.00 -13.19
CA GLU A 184 -10.86 26.22 -13.07
C GLU A 184 -10.68 25.15 -11.98
N MET A 185 -11.72 24.93 -11.18
CA MET A 185 -11.69 23.96 -10.09
C MET A 185 -11.46 22.55 -10.66
N GLN A 186 -10.31 21.96 -10.36
CA GLN A 186 -10.01 20.58 -10.73
C GLN A 186 -10.07 19.68 -9.49
N CYS A 187 -10.93 18.67 -9.57
CA CYS A 187 -11.14 17.68 -8.52
C CYS A 187 -10.66 16.29 -8.96
N LEU A 188 -10.43 15.43 -7.98
CA LEU A 188 -10.10 14.03 -8.22
C LEU A 188 -11.25 13.35 -8.97
N ASN A 189 -10.91 12.46 -9.89
CA ASN A 189 -11.87 11.57 -10.50
C ASN A 189 -11.99 10.31 -9.64
N GLY A 190 -13.02 10.25 -8.78
CA GLY A 190 -13.22 9.13 -7.86
C GLY A 190 -13.44 7.79 -8.57
N THR A 191 -13.95 7.79 -9.81
CA THR A 191 -14.11 6.59 -10.63
C THR A 191 -12.77 6.08 -11.15
N ARG A 192 -11.91 6.96 -11.67
CA ARG A 192 -10.57 6.61 -12.15
C ARG A 192 -9.73 6.03 -11.03
N THR A 193 -9.77 6.66 -9.86
CA THR A 193 -8.93 6.30 -8.71
C THR A 193 -9.50 5.18 -7.85
N LEU A 194 -10.63 4.59 -8.26
CA LEU A 194 -11.43 3.71 -7.41
C LEU A 194 -10.68 2.46 -6.93
N ILE A 195 -9.96 1.77 -7.81
CA ILE A 195 -9.24 0.53 -7.46
C ILE A 195 -8.18 0.84 -6.39
N GLU A 196 -7.37 1.87 -6.61
CA GLU A 196 -6.35 2.32 -5.67
C GLU A 196 -6.93 2.79 -4.34
N ASN A 197 -8.04 3.52 -4.39
CA ASN A 197 -8.71 3.98 -3.18
C ASN A 197 -9.28 2.79 -2.38
N ILE A 198 -9.82 1.75 -3.03
CA ILE A 198 -10.24 0.52 -2.36
C ILE A 198 -9.05 -0.17 -1.72
N ALA A 199 -7.94 -0.32 -2.45
CA ALA A 199 -6.71 -0.95 -1.97
C ALA A 199 -6.12 -0.21 -0.76
N ASP A 200 -6.06 1.13 -0.80
CA ASP A 200 -5.61 1.95 0.33
C ASP A 200 -6.48 1.75 1.58
N ASN A 201 -7.81 1.70 1.41
CA ASN A 201 -8.74 1.58 2.53
C ASN A 201 -8.69 0.18 3.15
N ILE A 202 -8.75 -0.88 2.34
CA ILE A 202 -8.64 -2.26 2.81
C ILE A 202 -7.25 -2.51 3.40
N GLY A 203 -6.19 -2.04 2.74
CA GLY A 203 -4.81 -2.19 3.20
C GLY A 203 -4.56 -1.55 4.57
N LEU A 204 -5.09 -0.35 4.80
CA LEU A 204 -5.00 0.32 6.11
C LEU A 204 -5.73 -0.48 7.20
N LEU A 205 -6.95 -0.94 6.92
CA LEU A 205 -7.71 -1.76 7.87
C LEU A 205 -6.97 -3.07 8.19
N ALA A 206 -6.46 -3.75 7.16
CA ALA A 206 -5.76 -5.03 7.30
C ALA A 206 -4.46 -4.87 8.08
N ALA A 207 -3.66 -3.86 7.75
CA ALA A 207 -2.43 -3.54 8.46
C ALA A 207 -2.69 -3.23 9.94
N TYR A 208 -3.74 -2.46 10.25
CA TYR A 208 -4.09 -2.16 11.64
C TYR A 208 -4.56 -3.40 12.40
N SER A 209 -5.42 -4.24 11.78
CA SER A 209 -5.87 -5.50 12.39
C SER A 209 -4.70 -6.45 12.66
N ALA A 210 -3.80 -6.60 11.68
CA ALA A 210 -2.59 -7.39 11.79
C ALA A 210 -1.66 -6.86 12.90
N TYR A 211 -1.45 -5.54 12.96
CA TYR A 211 -0.69 -4.87 14.02
C TYR A 211 -1.23 -5.20 15.40
N ARG A 212 -2.55 -5.09 15.60
CA ARG A 212 -3.18 -5.37 16.90
C ARG A 212 -3.00 -6.82 17.33
N LYS A 213 -2.94 -7.77 16.40
CA LYS A 213 -2.65 -9.20 16.66
C LYS A 213 -1.16 -9.49 16.90
N ASP A 214 -0.25 -8.69 16.34
CA ASP A 214 1.21 -8.81 16.56
C ASP A 214 1.67 -8.10 17.85
N LEU A 215 0.79 -7.29 18.47
CA LEU A 215 1.10 -6.50 19.65
C LEU A 215 1.52 -7.36 20.84
N GLY A 216 2.70 -7.04 21.41
CA GLY A 216 3.25 -7.74 22.57
C GLY A 216 4.15 -8.94 22.25
N ARG A 217 4.32 -9.31 20.97
CA ARG A 217 5.25 -10.38 20.57
C ARG A 217 6.72 -9.98 20.63
N GLU A 218 7.01 -8.70 20.40
CA GLU A 218 8.34 -8.11 20.55
C GLU A 218 8.25 -6.98 21.59
N LYS A 219 9.31 -6.83 22.40
CA LYS A 219 9.45 -5.66 23.27
C LYS A 219 9.72 -4.46 22.37
N ASP A 220 8.79 -3.50 22.36
CA ASP A 220 9.03 -2.22 21.70
C ASP A 220 10.21 -1.49 22.37
N PRO A 221 11.05 -0.78 21.60
CA PRO A 221 12.08 0.06 22.17
C PRO A 221 11.45 1.18 23.02
N GLU A 222 12.21 1.66 23.99
CA GLU A 222 11.89 2.95 24.62
C GLU A 222 11.97 4.05 23.55
N LEU A 223 10.93 4.87 23.50
CA LEU A 223 10.85 5.97 22.57
C LEU A 223 11.32 7.26 23.27
N PRO A 224 11.97 8.18 22.56
CA PRO A 224 12.27 9.51 23.09
C PRO A 224 10.99 10.15 23.64
N GLU A 225 10.95 10.41 24.94
CA GLU A 225 9.75 10.90 25.65
C GLU A 225 9.29 12.27 25.14
N ASP A 226 10.26 13.11 24.80
CA ASP A 226 10.12 14.45 24.23
C ASP A 226 9.41 14.46 22.88
N LEU A 227 9.60 13.41 22.06
CA LEU A 227 9.00 13.30 20.73
C LEU A 227 7.73 12.45 20.70
N PHE A 228 7.70 11.36 21.47
CA PHE A 228 6.67 10.32 21.36
C PHE A 228 6.07 9.90 22.70
N GLY A 229 6.57 10.39 23.84
CA GLY A 229 6.17 9.92 25.18
C GLY A 229 4.70 10.11 25.51
N LYS A 230 4.01 11.03 24.81
CA LYS A 230 2.57 11.26 24.97
C LYS A 230 1.70 10.48 23.97
N MET A 231 2.29 9.81 22.99
CA MET A 231 1.53 9.08 21.96
C MET A 231 1.29 7.64 22.39
N THR A 232 0.06 7.17 22.23
CA THR A 232 -0.26 5.75 22.37
C THR A 232 0.32 4.95 21.19
N LYS A 233 0.48 3.63 21.36
CA LYS A 233 0.94 2.77 20.26
C LYS A 233 -0.01 2.78 19.06
N ASP A 234 -1.31 2.97 19.28
CA ASP A 234 -2.28 3.14 18.19
C ASP A 234 -2.06 4.46 17.43
N GLN A 235 -1.78 5.55 18.14
CA GLN A 235 -1.43 6.82 17.51
C GLN A 235 -0.09 6.74 16.75
N LEU A 236 0.89 6.00 17.28
CA LEU A 236 2.15 5.73 16.59
C LEU A 236 1.95 4.93 15.31
N PHE A 237 1.04 3.97 15.28
CA PHE A 237 0.69 3.27 14.04
C PHE A 237 0.22 4.27 12.97
N PHE A 238 -0.71 5.15 13.31
CA PHE A 238 -1.23 6.13 12.36
C PHE A 238 -0.20 7.21 12.00
N LEU A 239 0.75 7.52 12.88
CA LEU A 239 1.87 8.38 12.57
C LEU A 239 2.80 7.73 11.53
N GLY A 240 3.15 6.46 11.71
CA GLY A 240 3.95 5.71 10.74
C GLY A 240 3.26 5.62 9.38
N TYR A 241 1.94 5.44 9.38
CA TYR A 241 1.12 5.50 8.16
C TYR A 241 1.17 6.87 7.51
N ALA A 242 0.90 7.95 8.25
CA ALA A 242 0.85 9.30 7.72
C ALA A 242 2.19 9.79 7.13
N GLN A 243 3.31 9.43 7.77
CA GLN A 243 4.65 9.87 7.36
C GLN A 243 5.03 9.39 5.95
N MET A 244 4.48 8.27 5.48
CA MET A 244 4.73 7.79 4.11
C MET A 244 4.12 8.68 3.03
N PHE A 245 3.11 9.48 3.37
CA PHE A 245 2.42 10.39 2.44
C PHE A 245 2.94 11.82 2.52
N CYS A 246 4.00 12.07 3.29
CA CYS A 246 4.63 13.38 3.35
C CYS A 246 5.40 13.66 2.05
N GLU A 247 5.00 14.70 1.35
CA GLU A 247 5.68 15.21 0.15
C GLU A 247 5.76 16.75 0.18
N PRO A 248 6.77 17.35 -0.47
CA PRO A 248 6.74 18.77 -0.80
C PRO A 248 5.47 19.10 -1.59
N GLN A 249 4.92 20.30 -1.40
CA GLN A 249 3.71 20.70 -2.11
C GLN A 249 3.95 20.68 -3.63
N PRO A 250 3.20 19.87 -4.40
CA PRO A 250 3.37 19.81 -5.84
C PRO A 250 2.91 21.13 -6.48
N ASN A 251 3.58 21.54 -7.56
CA ASN A 251 3.11 22.67 -8.34
C ASN A 251 1.80 22.33 -9.09
N ASN A 252 1.09 23.36 -9.56
CA ASN A 252 -0.23 23.18 -10.18
C ASN A 252 -0.17 22.31 -11.45
N ASN A 253 0.89 22.39 -12.26
CA ASN A 253 1.01 21.60 -13.49
C ASN A 253 1.25 20.11 -13.19
N SER A 254 2.08 19.81 -12.18
CA SER A 254 2.29 18.43 -11.70
C SER A 254 1.00 17.85 -11.14
N THR A 255 0.28 18.63 -10.34
CA THR A 255 -1.01 18.24 -9.79
C THR A 255 -2.02 17.96 -10.90
N LEU A 256 -2.14 18.87 -11.88
CA LEU A 256 -3.05 18.69 -13.02
C LEU A 256 -2.72 17.43 -13.83
N ARG A 257 -1.43 17.21 -14.11
CA ARG A 257 -0.97 16.00 -14.80
C ARG A 257 -1.36 14.73 -14.03
N GLN A 258 -1.14 14.72 -12.72
CA GLN A 258 -1.51 13.59 -11.88
C GLN A 258 -3.02 13.31 -11.95
N LEU A 259 -3.86 14.34 -11.78
CA LEU A 259 -5.32 14.19 -11.87
C LEU A 259 -5.80 13.62 -13.22
N GLN A 260 -5.05 13.87 -14.30
CA GLN A 260 -5.40 13.47 -15.66
C GLN A 260 -4.82 12.11 -16.09
N GLN A 261 -3.79 11.60 -15.42
CA GLN A 261 -2.99 10.47 -15.92
C GLN A 261 -2.81 9.35 -14.89
N ASP A 262 -2.73 9.68 -13.60
CA ASP A 262 -2.47 8.72 -12.54
C ASP A 262 -3.77 8.05 -12.08
N ASN A 263 -3.70 6.74 -11.79
CA ASN A 263 -4.79 6.01 -11.18
C ASN A 263 -4.79 6.14 -9.64
N HIS A 264 -3.70 6.66 -9.06
CA HIS A 264 -3.66 6.98 -7.65
C HIS A 264 -4.18 8.39 -7.38
N SER A 265 -4.89 8.52 -6.26
CA SER A 265 -5.13 9.84 -5.66
C SER A 265 -3.80 10.49 -5.26
N PRO A 266 -3.65 11.83 -5.29
CA PRO A 266 -2.48 12.50 -4.72
C PRO A 266 -2.26 12.10 -3.25
N LEU A 267 -1.01 12.06 -2.78
CA LEU A 267 -0.64 11.40 -1.52
C LEU A 267 -1.45 11.91 -0.31
N LYS A 268 -1.65 13.23 -0.23
CA LYS A 268 -2.50 13.86 0.81
C LYS A 268 -3.91 13.27 0.86
N TYR A 269 -4.52 13.00 -0.29
CA TYR A 269 -5.89 12.48 -0.36
C TYR A 269 -5.97 10.96 -0.19
N ARG A 270 -4.89 10.22 -0.50
CA ARG A 270 -4.76 8.82 -0.08
C ARG A 270 -4.82 8.72 1.44
N LEU A 271 -4.01 9.52 2.14
CA LEU A 271 -4.00 9.62 3.61
C LEU A 271 -5.37 10.02 4.16
N ILE A 272 -5.89 11.19 3.78
CA ILE A 272 -7.14 11.74 4.34
C ILE A 272 -8.33 10.84 4.00
N GLY A 273 -8.40 10.34 2.78
CA GLY A 273 -9.49 9.50 2.32
C GLY A 273 -9.57 8.17 3.07
N SER A 274 -8.43 7.53 3.32
CA SER A 274 -8.38 6.26 4.04
C SER A 274 -8.60 6.41 5.54
N VAL A 275 -8.02 7.42 6.21
CA VAL A 275 -8.27 7.62 7.65
C VAL A 275 -9.73 8.02 7.92
N LYS A 276 -10.38 8.74 7.00
CA LYS A 276 -11.80 9.09 7.11
C LYS A 276 -12.69 7.85 7.23
N ASN A 277 -12.28 6.74 6.61
CA ASN A 277 -12.98 5.46 6.62
C ASN A 277 -12.48 4.46 7.68
N CYS A 278 -11.44 4.80 8.45
CA CYS A 278 -10.85 3.92 9.45
C CYS A 278 -11.42 4.21 10.86
N PRO A 279 -12.36 3.40 11.41
CA PRO A 279 -12.90 3.62 12.77
C PRO A 279 -11.83 3.73 13.85
N MET A 280 -10.75 2.95 13.67
CA MET A 280 -9.70 2.84 14.67
C MET A 280 -8.89 4.14 14.77
N PHE A 281 -8.82 4.93 13.69
CA PHE A 281 -8.23 6.27 13.72
C PHE A 281 -9.02 7.21 14.63
N TYR A 282 -10.35 7.25 14.46
CA TYR A 282 -11.22 8.08 15.30
C TYR A 282 -11.14 7.69 16.77
N LYS A 283 -11.05 6.39 17.06
CA LYS A 283 -10.86 5.89 18.43
C LYS A 283 -9.49 6.31 19.00
N ALA A 284 -8.41 6.16 18.24
CA ALA A 284 -7.04 6.46 18.68
C ALA A 284 -6.82 7.97 18.96
N PHE A 285 -7.50 8.84 18.22
CA PHE A 285 -7.39 10.30 18.36
C PHE A 285 -8.61 10.97 19.00
N GLN A 286 -9.58 10.18 19.47
CA GLN A 286 -10.82 10.67 20.08
C GLN A 286 -11.60 11.68 19.20
N CYS A 287 -11.59 11.45 17.89
CA CYS A 287 -12.28 12.31 16.92
C CYS A 287 -13.80 12.03 16.92
N PRO A 288 -14.66 13.04 16.66
CA PRO A 288 -16.09 12.84 16.49
C PRO A 288 -16.41 11.86 15.35
N SER A 289 -17.43 11.02 15.52
CA SER A 289 -17.84 10.06 14.49
C SER A 289 -18.25 10.77 13.20
N GLN A 290 -17.85 10.20 12.06
CA GLN A 290 -18.25 10.66 10.72
C GLN A 290 -18.90 9.54 9.91
N ARG A 291 -19.61 9.94 8.83
CA ARG A 291 -20.11 9.02 7.81
C ARG A 291 -18.91 8.36 7.11
N ARG A 292 -18.97 7.04 6.98
CA ARG A 292 -17.91 6.18 6.43
C ARG A 292 -18.49 5.32 5.30
N CYS A 293 -17.66 5.01 4.31
CA CYS A 293 -18.04 4.08 3.24
C CYS A 293 -18.08 2.63 3.71
N PHE A 294 -17.26 2.29 4.70
CA PHE A 294 -17.23 0.98 5.35
C PHE A 294 -18.12 1.04 6.61
N SER A 295 -19.36 0.57 6.48
CA SER A 295 -20.41 0.70 7.51
C SER A 295 -20.29 -0.31 8.67
N LYS A 296 -19.39 -1.29 8.57
CA LYS A 296 -19.02 -2.21 9.64
C LYS A 296 -17.50 -2.25 9.72
N SER A 297 -16.96 -2.05 10.93
CA SER A 297 -15.63 -2.61 11.21
C SER A 297 -15.72 -4.12 10.95
N PRO A 298 -14.76 -4.74 10.26
CA PRO A 298 -14.67 -6.20 10.25
C PRO A 298 -14.58 -6.73 11.68
#